data_AF-A0A7W1SPQ1-F1
#
_entry.id   AF-A0A7W1SPQ1-F1
#
_cell.length_a   1.000
_cell.length_b   1.000
_cell.length_c   1.000
_cell.angle_alpha   90.00
_cell.angle_beta   90.00
_cell.angle_gamma   90.00
#
_symmetry.space_group_name_H-M   'P 1'
#
loop_
_entity.id
_entity.type
_entity.pdbx_description
1 polymer ?
#
loop_
_entity_poly.entity_id
_entity_poly.type
_entity_poly.pdbx_seq_one_letter_code
_entity_poly.pdbx_strand_id
1 'polypeptide(L)' 'ELDGYREIKEGNIIYLQPKRNKSDNKFHIVKEGENLRSISQKYAMKLSKVCAYNFLEPESLIHPGDKIYLRKQRN' A
#
# COMPACT_ATOMS: atom_id res chain seq x y z
N GLU A 1 -0.22 13.35 -3.62
CA GLU A 1 1.24 13.58 -3.64
C GLU A 1 1.84 12.94 -4.86
N LEU A 2 2.45 13.77 -5.69
CA LEU A 2 3.31 13.33 -6.78
C LEU A 2 4.63 12.89 -6.15
N ASP A 3 5.01 11.64 -6.36
CA ASP A 3 6.32 11.05 -6.00
C ASP A 3 7.46 11.66 -6.86
N GLY A 4 7.50 13.00 -6.97
CA GLY A 4 8.43 13.73 -7.81
C GLY A 4 9.85 13.60 -7.28
N TYR A 5 10.71 12.98 -8.08
CA TYR A 5 12.17 12.91 -7.95
C TYR A 5 12.73 11.91 -6.93
N ARG A 6 12.14 10.72 -6.78
CA ARG A 6 12.98 9.56 -6.40
C ARG A 6 13.77 9.11 -7.62
N GLU A 7 15.08 8.97 -7.43
CA GLU A 7 15.97 8.37 -8.42
C GLU A 7 15.38 7.04 -8.91
N ILE A 8 15.11 6.95 -10.21
CA ILE A 8 14.59 5.74 -10.83
C ILE A 8 15.79 4.80 -10.94
N LYS A 9 15.80 3.77 -10.08
CA LYS A 9 16.78 2.69 -10.14
C LYS A 9 16.18 1.51 -10.88
N GLU A 10 17.04 0.73 -11.51
CA GLU A 10 16.66 -0.54 -12.11
C GLU A 10 15.92 -1.41 -11.09
N GLY A 11 14.76 -1.96 -11.47
CA GLY A 11 13.88 -2.74 -10.59
C GLY A 11 12.77 -1.94 -9.87
N ASN A 12 12.75 -0.60 -9.96
CA ASN A 12 11.66 0.20 -9.38
C ASN A 12 10.35 0.02 -10.17
N ILE A 13 9.25 -0.27 -9.45
CA ILE A 13 7.92 -0.30 -10.05
C ILE A 13 7.40 1.14 -10.21
N ILE A 14 7.18 1.54 -11.46
CA ILE A 14 6.56 2.83 -11.80
C ILE A 14 5.19 2.57 -12.42
N TYR A 15 4.20 3.34 -11.98
CA TYR A 15 2.85 3.26 -12.51
C TYR A 15 2.64 4.33 -13.60
N LEU A 16 2.33 3.87 -14.81
CA LEU A 16 1.98 4.74 -15.95
C LEU A 16 0.56 5.32 -15.84
N GLN A 17 -0.24 4.80 -14.91
CA GLN A 17 -1.61 5.20 -14.63
C GLN A 17 -1.79 5.43 -13.14
N PRO A 18 -2.77 6.25 -12.70
CA PRO A 18 -3.02 6.44 -11.28
C PRO A 18 -3.26 5.11 -10.56
N LYS A 19 -2.61 4.92 -9.40
CA LYS A 19 -2.88 3.76 -8.54
C LYS A 19 -4.37 3.68 -8.18
N ARG A 20 -4.87 2.45 -8.05
CA ARG A 20 -6.28 2.15 -7.78
C ARG A 20 -6.66 2.50 -6.35
N ASN A 21 -7.96 2.66 -6.11
CA ASN A 21 -8.51 2.91 -4.78
C ASN A 21 -8.81 1.62 -3.99
N LYS A 22 -8.85 0.46 -4.65
CA LYS A 22 -9.11 -0.86 -4.06
C LYS A 22 -8.32 -1.94 -4.80
N SER A 23 -8.03 -3.04 -4.10
CA SER A 23 -7.52 -4.28 -4.69
C SER A 23 -8.65 -5.30 -4.87
N ASP A 24 -8.44 -6.26 -5.76
CA ASP A 24 -9.30 -7.44 -5.87
C ASP A 24 -9.17 -8.33 -4.63
N ASN A 25 -7.99 -8.32 -4.01
CA ASN A 25 -7.74 -8.97 -2.73
C ASN A 25 -8.42 -8.23 -1.59
N LYS A 26 -9.00 -8.98 -0.63
CA LYS A 26 -9.65 -8.41 0.55
C LYS A 26 -8.63 -7.80 1.53
N PHE A 27 -7.56 -8.54 1.79
CA PHE A 27 -6.50 -8.16 2.72
C PHE A 27 -5.16 -8.76 2.29
N HIS A 28 -4.11 -8.32 2.97
CA HIS A 28 -2.74 -8.81 2.87
C HIS A 28 -2.24 -9.13 4.29
N ILE A 29 -1.50 -10.23 4.45
CA ILE A 29 -0.80 -10.54 5.70
C ILE A 29 0.64 -10.04 5.54
N VAL A 30 1.04 -9.11 6.40
CA VAL A 30 2.35 -8.46 6.37
C VAL A 30 3.44 -9.51 6.55
N LYS A 31 4.47 -9.45 5.70
CA LYS A 31 5.68 -10.26 5.78
C LYS A 31 6.84 -9.44 6.34
N GLU A 32 7.90 -10.14 6.72
CA GLU A 32 9.15 -9.52 7.18
C GLU A 32 9.69 -8.53 6.14
N GLY A 33 10.05 -7.33 6.61
CA GLY A 33 10.56 -6.23 5.78
C GLY A 33 9.51 -5.42 5.03
N GLU A 34 8.22 -5.79 5.09
CA GLU A 34 7.16 -5.01 4.45
C GLU A 34 6.72 -3.81 5.31
N ASN A 35 6.34 -2.73 4.63
CA ASN A 35 5.68 -1.55 5.20
C ASN A 35 4.47 -1.13 4.35
N LEU A 36 3.65 -0.18 4.83
CA LEU A 36 2.43 0.27 4.13
C LEU A 36 2.71 0.75 2.70
N ARG A 37 3.85 1.41 2.47
CA ARG A 37 4.26 1.88 1.13
C ARG A 37 4.59 0.71 0.20
N SER A 38 5.30 -0.30 0.68
CA SER A 38 5.61 -1.51 -0.10
C SER A 38 4.34 -2.29 -0.46
N ILE A 39 3.37 -2.37 0.45
CA ILE A 39 2.06 -3.00 0.21
C ILE A 39 1.25 -2.19 -0.80
N SER A 40 1.22 -0.86 -0.66
CA SER A 40 0.65 0.06 -1.65
C SER A 40 1.25 -0.15 -3.04
N GLN A 41 2.57 -0.28 -3.13
CA GLN A 41 3.26 -0.54 -4.40
C GLN A 41 2.90 -1.92 -4.94
N LYS A 42 2.94 -2.98 -4.13
CA LYS A 42 2.64 -4.36 -4.54
C LYS A 42 1.25 -4.54 -5.12
N TYR A 43 0.25 -3.86 -4.56
CA TYR A 43 -1.16 -3.99 -4.98
C TYR A 43 -1.63 -2.88 -5.92
N ALA A 44 -0.71 -2.04 -6.44
CA ALA A 44 -1.06 -0.89 -7.27
C ALA A 44 -2.13 0.01 -6.63
N MET A 45 -2.09 0.18 -5.31
CA MET A 45 -3.08 0.89 -4.52
C MET A 45 -2.53 2.21 -4.00
N LYS A 46 -3.37 3.25 -3.92
CA LYS A 46 -2.98 4.50 -3.24
C LYS A 46 -2.73 4.24 -1.76
N LEU A 47 -1.57 4.67 -1.25
CA LEU A 47 -1.20 4.54 0.16
C LEU A 47 -2.28 5.11 1.08
N SER A 48 -2.80 6.30 0.76
CA SER A 48 -3.90 6.93 1.50
C SER A 48 -5.17 6.07 1.60
N LYS A 49 -5.44 5.19 0.62
CA LYS A 49 -6.57 4.26 0.70
C LYS A 49 -6.27 3.04 1.56
N VAL A 50 -5.03 2.52 1.48
CA VAL A 50 -4.58 1.46 2.39
C VAL A 50 -4.67 1.96 3.84
N CYS A 51 -4.10 3.12 4.14
CA CYS A 51 -4.19 3.78 5.44
C CYS A 51 -5.64 3.95 5.92
N ALA A 52 -6.50 4.56 5.10
CA ALA A 52 -7.89 4.81 5.45
C ALA A 52 -8.72 3.54 5.72
N TYR A 53 -8.42 2.42 5.06
CA TYR A 53 -9.12 1.15 5.32
C TYR A 53 -8.65 0.43 6.58
N ASN A 54 -7.52 0.83 7.14
CA ASN A 54 -6.92 0.22 8.32
C ASN A 54 -6.88 1.16 9.53
N PHE A 55 -7.39 2.39 9.41
CA PHE A 55 -7.29 3.43 10.44
C PHE A 55 -5.84 3.69 10.88
N LEU A 56 -4.93 3.69 9.89
CA LEU A 56 -3.50 3.92 10.08
C LEU A 56 -3.10 5.22 9.40
N GLU A 57 -2.03 5.83 9.90
CA GLU A 57 -1.32 6.92 9.24
C GLU A 57 -0.24 6.36 8.30
N PRO A 58 0.25 7.14 7.32
CA PRO A 58 1.31 6.68 6.40
C PRO A 58 2.60 6.21 7.09
N GLU A 59 2.91 6.78 8.25
CA GLU A 59 4.08 6.49 9.08
C GLU A 59 3.81 5.41 10.14
N SER A 60 2.59 4.87 10.23
CA SER A 60 2.28 3.82 11.20
C SER A 60 3.16 2.59 10.99
N LEU A 61 3.73 2.09 12.09
CA LEU A 61 4.46 0.83 12.10
C LEU A 61 3.48 -0.34 11.94
N ILE A 62 3.89 -1.32 11.14
CA ILE A 62 3.19 -2.59 10.96
C ILE A 62 4.18 -3.72 11.18
N HIS A 63 3.69 -4.85 11.67
CA HIS A 63 4.50 -5.99 12.06
C HIS A 63 4.17 -7.22 11.20
N PRO A 64 5.14 -8.13 10.97
CA PRO A 64 4.86 -9.39 10.32
C PRO A 64 3.71 -10.14 11.01
N GLY A 65 2.75 -10.62 10.22
CA GLY A 65 1.52 -11.25 10.70
C GLY A 65 0.30 -10.31 10.76
N ASP A 66 0.50 -8.99 10.71
CA ASP A 66 -0.61 -8.04 10.70
C ASP A 66 -1.50 -8.21 9.46
N LYS A 67 -2.80 -8.00 9.65
CA LYS A 67 -3.79 -8.03 8.55
C LYS A 67 -4.08 -6.62 8.05
N ILE A 68 -3.63 -6.32 6.83
CA ILE A 68 -3.86 -5.05 6.15
C ILE A 68 -4.98 -5.20 5.13
N TYR A 69 -6.11 -4.52 5.34
CA TYR A 69 -7.25 -4.48 4.45
C TYR A 69 -6.98 -3.63 3.21
N LEU A 70 -7.31 -4.18 2.04
CA LEU A 70 -7.05 -3.57 0.73
C LEU A 70 -8.33 -3.07 0.04
N ARG A 71 -9.44 -3.11 0.75
CA ARG A 71 -10.73 -2.54 0.34
C ARG A 71 -11.56 -2.24 1.59
N LYS A 72 -12.53 -1.33 1.45
CA LYS A 72 -13.44 -0.98 2.55
C LYS A 72 -14.12 -2.23 3.10
N GLN A 73 -14.10 -2.39 4.42
CA GLN A 73 -14.89 -3.40 5.10
C GLN A 73 -16.36 -3.03 4.98
N ARG A 74 -17.21 -4.00 4.62
CA ARG A 74 -18.66 -3.85 4.73
C ARG A 74 -19.01 -4.31 6.14
N ASN A 75 -19.54 -3.40 6.94
CA ASN A 75 -20.26 -3.74 8.16
C ASN A 75 -21.58 -4.43 7.80
#